data_AF-A0A7S9C8A0-F1
#
_entry.id   AF-A0A7S9C8A0-F1
#
_cell.length_a   1.000
_cell.length_b   1.000
_cell.length_c   1.000
_cell.angle_alpha   90.00
_cell.angle_beta   90.00
_cell.angle_gamma   90.00
#
_symmetry.space_group_name_H-M   'P 1'
#
loop_
_entity.id
_entity.type
_entity.pdbx_description
1 polymer ?
#
loop_
_entity_poly.entity_id
_entity_poly.type
_entity_poly.pdbx_seq_one_letter_code
_entity_poly.pdbx_strand_id
1 'polypeptide(L)' 'MSSIEVAKSAAGFLTATERPRCGNCKHHSMQYVDRMPPYDRAGMRCKRGGFAVSAYAICNGHEPERLGGQGAPA' A
#
# COMPACT_ATOMS: atom_id res chain seq x y z
N MET A 1 -15.38 18.46 -12.76
CA MET A 1 -15.74 17.45 -11.74
C MET A 1 -17.21 17.12 -11.92
N SER A 2 -17.54 15.86 -12.16
CA SER A 2 -18.93 15.41 -12.27
C SER A 2 -19.63 15.43 -10.92
N SER A 3 -20.96 15.51 -10.90
CA SER A 3 -21.76 15.44 -9.66
C SER A 3 -21.49 14.17 -8.83
N ILE A 4 -21.15 13.07 -9.50
CA ILE A 4 -20.81 11.79 -8.88
C ILE A 4 -19.45 11.85 -8.17
N GLU A 5 -18.46 12.49 -8.78
CA GLU A 5 -17.13 12.68 -8.15
C GLU A 5 -17.24 13.57 -6.90
N VAL A 6 -18.06 14.62 -6.96
CA VAL A 6 -18.34 15.48 -5.80
C VAL A 6 -19.01 14.68 -4.69
N ALA A 7 -20.01 13.86 -5.01
CA ALA A 7 -20.69 13.02 -4.03
C ALA A 7 -19.76 11.96 -3.40
N LYS A 8 -18.90 11.31 -4.20
CA LYS A 8 -17.89 10.36 -3.71
C LYS A 8 -16.90 11.04 -2.76
N SER A 9 -16.39 12.21 -3.14
CA SER A 9 -15.48 13.00 -2.31
C SER A 9 -16.14 13.42 -0.99
N ALA A 10 -17.38 13.93 -1.05
CA ALA A 10 -18.14 14.33 0.13
C ALA A 10 -18.41 13.17 1.10
N ALA A 11 -18.55 11.94 0.58
CA ALA A 11 -18.71 10.72 1.39
C ALA A 11 -17.38 10.16 1.92
N GLY A 12 -16.23 10.78 1.61
CA GLY A 12 -14.91 10.25 1.98
C GLY A 12 -14.57 8.93 1.27
N PHE A 13 -15.10 8.73 0.05
CA PHE A 13 -14.85 7.52 -0.71
C PHE A 13 -13.36 7.38 -1.05
N LEU A 14 -12.76 6.26 -0.65
CA LEU A 14 -11.40 5.88 -1.02
C LEU A 14 -11.43 4.58 -1.84
N THR A 15 -10.72 4.60 -2.96
CA THR A 15 -10.44 3.40 -3.76
C THR A 15 -9.61 2.40 -2.98
N ALA A 16 -9.63 1.13 -3.38
CA ALA A 16 -8.90 0.07 -2.68
C ALA A 16 -7.38 0.34 -2.58
N THR A 17 -6.81 1.10 -3.51
CA THR A 17 -5.40 1.49 -3.55
C THR A 17 -5.06 2.66 -2.64
N GLU A 18 -6.03 3.56 -2.39
CA GLU A 18 -5.86 4.72 -1.51
C GLU A 18 -6.02 4.34 -0.03
N ARG A 19 -6.63 3.19 0.26
CA ARG A 19 -6.79 2.71 1.64
C ARG A 19 -5.43 2.39 2.27
N PRO A 20 -5.18 2.78 3.53
CA PRO A 20 -3.93 2.49 4.21
C PRO A 20 -3.77 0.97 4.40
N ARG A 21 -2.74 0.39 3.78
CA ARG A 21 -2.43 -1.05 3.84
C ARG A 21 -0.92 -1.29 3.83
N CYS A 22 -0.48 -2.47 4.25
CA CYS A 22 0.95 -2.81 4.22
C CYS A 22 1.53 -2.67 2.81
N GLY A 23 0.76 -3.00 1.75
CA GLY A 23 1.22 -2.88 0.37
C GLY A 23 1.40 -1.46 -0.17
N ASN A 24 0.98 -0.41 0.54
CA ASN A 24 1.27 0.99 0.18
C ASN A 24 1.94 1.76 1.35
N CYS A 25 2.59 1.02 2.25
CA CYS A 25 3.27 1.59 3.41
C CYS A 25 4.77 1.73 3.13
N LYS A 26 5.41 2.83 3.53
CA LYS A 26 6.87 3.05 3.37
C LYS A 26 7.73 1.95 4.02
N HIS A 27 7.15 1.25 5.00
CA HIS A 27 7.82 0.19 5.75
C HIS A 27 7.70 -1.19 5.13
N HIS A 28 7.05 -1.34 3.99
CA HIS A 28 6.97 -2.65 3.33
C HIS A 28 8.28 -3.01 2.63
N SER A 29 8.50 -4.31 2.46
CA SER A 29 9.59 -4.88 1.68
C SER A 29 9.11 -6.19 1.09
N MET A 30 9.27 -6.34 -0.23
CA MET A 30 9.06 -7.63 -0.90
C MET A 30 10.32 -8.47 -0.72
N GLN A 31 10.15 -9.69 -0.24
CA GLN A 31 11.22 -10.67 -0.01
C GLN A 31 10.86 -11.99 -0.67
N TYR A 32 11.83 -12.67 -1.25
CA TYR A 32 11.64 -14.05 -1.71
C TYR A 32 11.64 -14.95 -0.47
N VAL A 33 10.48 -15.51 -0.14
CA VAL A 33 10.29 -16.32 1.09
C VAL A 33 10.48 -17.82 0.84
N ASP A 34 10.37 -18.27 -0.40
CA ASP A 34 10.55 -19.67 -0.75
C ASP A 34 11.24 -19.78 -2.11
N ARG A 35 12.42 -20.40 -2.13
CA ARG A 35 13.15 -20.78 -3.35
C ARG A 35 12.93 -22.27 -3.58
N MET A 36 11.69 -22.66 -3.86
CA MET A 36 11.37 -24.03 -4.25
C MET A 36 11.11 -24.03 -5.76
N PRO A 37 12.06 -24.49 -6.59
CA PRO A 37 11.81 -24.64 -8.02
C PRO A 37 10.54 -25.47 -8.24
N PRO A 38 9.58 -25.05 -9.09
CA PRO A 38 9.65 -23.97 -10.09
C PRO A 38 9.02 -22.62 -9.67
N TYR A 39 8.63 -22.42 -8.41
CA TYR A 39 7.88 -21.24 -7.97
C TYR A 39 8.61 -20.48 -6.87
N ASP A 40 9.29 -19.39 -7.23
CA ASP A 40 9.73 -18.40 -6.25
C ASP A 40 8.51 -17.67 -5.68
N ARG A 41 8.22 -17.87 -4.39
CA ARG A 41 7.14 -17.12 -3.72
C ARG A 41 7.70 -15.82 -3.17
N ALA A 42 7.22 -14.71 -3.72
CA ALA A 42 7.44 -13.39 -3.13
C ALA A 42 6.47 -13.19 -1.95
N GLY A 43 7.01 -12.95 -0.77
CA GLY A 43 6.29 -12.59 0.45
C GLY A 43 6.55 -11.14 0.81
N MET A 44 5.61 -10.51 1.50
CA MET A 44 5.78 -9.14 1.97
C MET A 44 6.17 -9.17 3.46
N ARG A 45 7.12 -8.31 3.85
CA ARG A 45 7.58 -8.17 5.23
C ARG A 45 7.46 -6.71 5.68
N CYS A 46 7.06 -6.53 6.94
CA CYS A 46 7.08 -5.23 7.60
C CYS A 46 8.50 -4.96 8.14
N LYS A 47 9.21 -3.94 7.61
CA LYS A 47 10.55 -3.54 8.09
C LYS A 47 10.53 -3.00 9.51
N ARG A 48 9.45 -2.35 9.93
CA ARG A 48 9.29 -1.77 11.27
C ARG A 48 9.11 -2.85 12.35
N GLY A 49 8.33 -3.89 12.04
CA GLY A 49 7.99 -4.95 12.98
C GLY A 49 8.79 -6.24 12.82
N GLY A 50 9.48 -6.43 11.69
CA GLY A 50 10.26 -7.64 11.44
C GLY A 50 9.42 -8.91 11.29
N PHE A 51 8.20 -8.83 10.75
CA PHE A 51 7.32 -9.98 10.52
C PHE A 51 6.72 -9.99 9.12
N ALA A 52 6.34 -11.18 8.65
CA ALA A 52 5.65 -11.35 7.38
C ALA A 52 4.24 -10.76 7.46
N VAL A 53 3.81 -10.12 6.37
CA VAL A 53 2.51 -9.46 6.24
C VAL A 53 1.89 -9.79 4.89
N SER A 54 0.57 -9.67 4.79
CA SER A 54 -0.11 -9.65 3.49
C SER A 54 -0.20 -8.22 2.95
N ALA A 55 -0.34 -8.05 1.64
CA ALA A 55 -0.45 -6.74 1.02
C ALA A 55 -1.67 -5.91 1.51
N TYR A 56 -2.71 -6.60 1.97
CA TYR A 56 -3.96 -5.99 2.45
C TYR A 56 -4.04 -5.86 3.98
N ALA A 57 -3.01 -6.29 4.72
CA ALA A 57 -2.95 -6.09 6.15
C ALA A 57 -2.92 -4.60 6.49
N ILE A 58 -3.45 -4.22 7.65
CA ILE A 58 -3.54 -2.83 8.12
C ILE A 58 -2.98 -2.73 9.54
N CYS A 59 -2.42 -1.57 9.90
CA CYS A 59 -2.02 -1.28 11.27
C CYS A 59 -2.13 0.22 11.55
N ASN A 60 -2.18 0.59 12.84
CA ASN A 60 -2.26 1.99 13.27
C ASN A 60 -0.98 2.80 13.00
N GLY A 61 0.12 2.13 12.71
CA GLY A 61 1.41 2.75 12.36
C GLY A 61 1.66 2.81 10.85
N HIS A 62 0.60 2.82 10.04
CA HIS A 62 0.72 2.99 8.59
C HIS A 62 1.34 4.34 8.27
N GLU A 63 2.31 4.33 7.37
CA GLU A 63 2.88 5.54 6.82
C GLU A 63 2.90 5.41 5.30
N PRO A 64 2.21 6.29 4.56
CA PRO A 64 2.06 6.13 3.12
C PRO A 64 3.44 6.18 2.45
N GLU A 65 3.67 5.21 1.56
CA GLU A 65 4.77 5.30 0.63
C GLU A 65 4.48 6.48 -0.30
N ARG A 66 5.37 7.47 -0.33
CA ARG A 66 5.27 8.56 -1.30
C ARG A 66 5.47 7.94 -2.68
N LEU A 67 4.40 7.57 -3.37
CA LEU A 67 4.46 7.53 -4.83
C LEU A 67 4.82 8.95 -5.24
N GLY A 68 5.95 9.12 -5.91
CA GLY A 68 6.36 10.38 -6.50
C GLY A 68 5.35 10.83 -7.57
N GLY A 69 4.21 11.33 -7.13
CA GLY A 69 3.40 12.25 -7.89
C GLY A 69 4.06 13.61 -7.75
N GLN A 70 4.67 14.06 -8.83
CA GLN A 70 5.11 15.42 -9.04
C GLN A 70 4.05 16.39 -8.48
N GLY A 71 4.39 17.06 -7.38
CA GLY A 71 4.11 18.48 -7.33
C GLY A 71 4.98 19.11 -8.41
N ALA A 72 4.39 19.45 -9.56
CA ALA A 72 4.95 20.49 -10.40
C ALA A 72 4.59 21.82 -9.72
N PRO A 73 5.54 22.57 -9.15
CA PRO A 73 5.29 23.97 -8.82
C PRO A 73 5.08 24.77 -10.13
N ALA A 74 4.28 25.82 -10.00
CA ALA A 74 3.84 26.77 -11.02
C ALA A 74 4.98 27.47 -11.78
#